data_AF-A0A8T3M750-F1
#
_entry.id   AF-A0A8T3M750-F1
#
_cell.length_a   1.000
_cell.length_b   1.000
_cell.length_c   1.000
_cell.angle_alpha   90.00
_cell.angle_beta   90.00
_cell.angle_gamma   90.00
#
_symmetry.space_group_name_H-M   'P 1'
#
loop_
_entity.id
_entity.type
_entity.pdbx_description
1 polymer ?
#
loop_
_entity_poly.entity_id
_entity_poly.type
_entity_poly.pdbx_seq_one_letter_code
_entity_poly.pdbx_strand_id
1 'polypeptide(L)'
;RQHSSVHRAALEALDGRVAGTTGSHAGRAVEVAPGVALEEVLATFRSVAALQARYGEEACRRFVVSFTARAGDVTDVLRLAETAAAGVDPPRLDVVPLFESSDALAASGPILDELLCDPAYRRHLSTRGDRQEVMLGYSDSNKESGFLAAAWMLHRAQESLVAVARERGVELTLFHGRGGAIGRGGGPANRAILGGAPGSVDGRLKLTEQGEVIAANYADPAIARRHLEQLTGAALIASTPEHDAAAARALREGGPLMAELADTARAAYRAFVHEDPGFAAFFRDITPITELSDLRLGSRPAARGRAGPAGAPPIDALRAIPWTFAWSQARINLPGWYGLGSALEAFRAAHGDDGLAEIGRLYRSWPFLASLFDNAEMILAKADMGVARRYASLATNLDGERRWATIEAEYHRTVSLLLRVTGRDHLLDGAPVLQRSIALRNPYVDALSELQVRLLARLRAMPVDDPERGRVLRLVQLSVNGVAAGLQNTG
;
A
#
# COMPACT_ATOMS: atom_id res chain seq x y z
N ARG A 1 12.10 12.35 -1.79
CA ARG A 1 10.82 11.85 -2.37
C ARG A 1 9.88 13.03 -2.53
N GLN A 2 9.37 13.28 -3.72
CA GLN A 2 8.40 14.35 -4.00
C GLN A 2 7.40 13.89 -5.07
N HIS A 3 6.20 14.49 -5.12
CA HIS A 3 5.14 14.16 -6.07
C HIS A 3 5.46 14.70 -7.47
N SER A 4 5.21 13.90 -8.51
CA SER A 4 5.50 14.24 -9.92
C SER A 4 4.89 15.58 -10.36
N SER A 5 3.66 15.87 -9.93
CA SER A 5 2.99 17.14 -10.25
C SER A 5 3.72 18.38 -9.73
N VAL A 6 4.45 18.28 -8.61
CA VAL A 6 5.24 19.41 -8.07
C VAL A 6 6.40 19.73 -9.00
N HIS A 7 7.06 18.70 -9.55
CA HIS A 7 8.16 18.89 -10.51
C HIS A 7 7.66 19.53 -11.80
N ARG A 8 6.53 19.05 -12.30
CA ARG A 8 5.90 19.58 -13.52
C ARG A 8 5.51 21.04 -13.36
N ALA A 9 4.81 21.38 -12.28
CA ALA A 9 4.44 22.76 -11.99
C ALA A 9 5.66 23.68 -11.79
N ALA A 10 6.75 23.16 -11.20
CA ALA A 10 8.00 23.90 -11.08
C ALA A 10 8.65 24.19 -12.43
N LEU A 11 8.69 23.22 -13.34
CA LEU A 11 9.20 23.43 -14.71
C LEU A 11 8.30 24.37 -15.50
N GLU A 12 6.97 24.24 -15.40
CA GLU A 12 6.03 25.18 -16.03
C GLU A 12 6.22 26.61 -15.54
N ALA A 13 6.49 26.79 -14.24
CA ALA A 13 6.80 28.10 -13.67
C ALA A 13 8.13 28.68 -14.18
N LEU A 14 9.17 27.84 -14.33
CA LEU A 14 10.47 28.24 -14.89
C LEU A 14 10.38 28.57 -16.38
N ASP A 15 9.59 27.82 -17.14
CA ASP A 15 9.34 28.01 -18.57
C ASP A 15 8.38 29.19 -18.85
N GLY A 16 7.90 29.89 -17.81
CA GLY A 16 7.00 31.04 -17.92
C GLY A 16 5.55 30.71 -18.33
N ARG A 17 5.13 29.44 -18.22
CA ARG A 17 3.84 28.92 -18.70
C ARG A 17 2.73 28.90 -17.66
N VAL A 18 2.96 29.35 -16.43
CA VAL A 18 1.90 29.46 -15.42
C VAL A 18 1.02 30.67 -15.74
N ALA A 19 -0.10 30.37 -16.41
CA ALA A 19 -1.17 31.33 -16.68
C ALA A 19 -1.79 31.80 -15.36
N GLY A 20 -1.57 33.06 -14.97
CA GLY A 20 -2.30 33.67 -13.87
C GLY A 20 -1.65 34.81 -13.08
N THR A 21 -0.42 35.23 -13.37
CA THR A 21 0.21 36.36 -12.64
C THR A 21 0.97 37.32 -13.55
N THR A 22 0.33 37.82 -14.61
CA THR A 22 0.73 39.10 -15.21
C THR A 22 0.10 40.23 -14.39
N GLY A 23 0.77 40.61 -13.29
CA GLY A 23 0.31 41.70 -12.43
C GLY A 23 1.22 41.92 -11.22
N SER A 24 2.22 42.81 -11.38
CA SER A 24 2.92 43.56 -10.33
C SER A 24 3.02 42.95 -8.92
N HIS A 25 3.76 41.87 -8.72
CA HIS A 25 4.11 41.40 -7.37
C HIS A 25 5.60 41.02 -7.30
N ALA A 26 6.46 42.03 -7.35
CA ALA A 26 7.84 41.88 -6.90
C ALA A 26 7.82 41.58 -5.39
N GLY A 27 7.82 40.29 -5.02
CA GLY A 27 7.94 39.85 -3.63
C GLY A 27 7.15 38.60 -3.20
N ARG A 28 6.28 38.01 -4.04
CA ARG A 28 5.62 36.74 -3.69
C ARG A 28 6.36 35.55 -4.28
N ALA A 29 6.73 34.59 -3.43
CA ALA A 29 7.27 33.31 -3.87
C ALA A 29 6.27 32.60 -4.79
N VAL A 30 6.74 32.09 -5.93
CA VAL A 30 5.91 31.32 -6.86
C VAL A 30 5.59 29.99 -6.19
N GLU A 31 4.32 29.78 -5.85
CA GLU A 31 3.83 28.54 -5.26
C GLU A 31 3.47 27.55 -6.37
N VAL A 32 4.07 26.36 -6.34
CA VAL A 32 3.92 25.31 -7.39
C VAL A 32 2.99 24.17 -6.94
N ALA A 33 2.72 24.09 -5.64
CA ALA A 33 1.71 23.23 -5.04
C ALA A 33 1.33 23.80 -3.66
N PRO A 34 0.18 23.42 -3.07
CA PRO A 34 -0.25 23.94 -1.77
C PRO A 34 0.83 23.81 -0.69
N GLY A 35 1.37 24.95 -0.25
CA GLY A 35 2.44 25.07 0.74
C GLY A 35 3.85 24.77 0.22
N VAL A 36 4.07 24.71 -1.09
CA VAL A 36 5.38 24.40 -1.70
C VAL A 36 5.77 25.49 -2.69
N ALA A 37 6.85 26.22 -2.38
CA ALA A 37 7.40 27.24 -3.26
C ALA A 37 8.35 26.64 -4.30
N LEU A 38 8.43 27.25 -5.49
CA LEU A 38 9.41 26.90 -6.54
C LEU A 38 10.84 26.89 -5.98
N GLU A 39 11.18 27.91 -5.20
CA GLU A 39 12.51 28.03 -4.59
C GLU A 39 12.80 26.89 -3.59
N GLU A 40 11.78 26.36 -2.91
CA GLU A 40 11.93 25.18 -2.05
C GLU A 40 12.28 23.92 -2.85
N VAL A 41 11.66 23.75 -4.03
CA VAL A 41 11.96 22.65 -4.95
C VAL A 41 13.41 22.73 -5.42
N LEU A 42 13.87 23.91 -5.87
CA LEU A 42 15.25 24.10 -6.32
C LEU A 42 16.26 23.99 -5.17
N ALA A 43 15.94 24.55 -3.99
CA ALA A 43 16.76 24.45 -2.80
C ALA A 43 16.96 23.00 -2.34
N THR A 44 15.97 22.13 -2.59
CA THR A 44 16.11 20.69 -2.33
C THR A 44 17.25 20.09 -3.16
N PHE A 45 17.33 20.37 -4.46
CA PHE A 45 18.42 19.87 -5.31
C PHE A 45 19.78 20.45 -4.93
N ARG A 46 19.84 21.75 -4.59
CA ARG A 46 21.07 22.37 -4.06
C ARG A 46 21.53 21.73 -2.76
N SER A 47 20.59 21.38 -1.88
CA SER A 47 20.89 20.68 -0.62
C SER A 47 21.43 19.28 -0.88
N VAL A 48 20.88 18.56 -1.87
CA VAL A 48 21.42 17.26 -2.29
C VAL A 48 22.85 17.41 -2.80
N ALA A 49 23.11 18.38 -3.68
CA ALA A 49 24.47 18.64 -4.19
C ALA A 49 25.46 18.96 -3.05
N ALA A 50 25.06 19.78 -2.08
CA ALA A 50 25.88 20.11 -0.92
C ALA A 50 26.17 18.88 -0.04
N LEU A 51 25.19 17.98 0.14
CA LEU A 51 25.40 16.71 0.87
C LEU A 51 26.38 15.80 0.13
N GLN A 52 26.26 15.68 -1.19
CA GLN A 52 27.16 14.86 -2.01
C GLN A 52 28.58 15.42 -2.02
N ALA A 53 28.75 16.74 -2.12
CA ALA A 53 30.06 17.38 -2.06
C ALA A 53 30.76 17.17 -0.70
N ARG A 54 29.99 17.11 0.40
CA ARG A 54 30.53 16.98 1.76
C ARG A 54 30.76 15.54 2.20
N TYR A 55 29.86 14.62 1.85
CA TYR A 55 29.83 13.26 2.39
C TYR A 55 29.94 12.17 1.32
N GLY A 56 30.12 12.55 0.05
CA GLY A 56 30.14 11.65 -1.09
C GLY A 56 28.75 11.36 -1.65
N GLU A 57 28.71 10.85 -2.87
CA GLU A 57 27.49 10.60 -3.64
C GLU A 57 26.47 9.71 -2.89
N GLU A 58 26.95 8.68 -2.20
CA GLU A 58 26.13 7.72 -1.44
C GLU A 58 25.26 8.36 -0.37
N ALA A 59 25.65 9.53 0.16
CA ALA A 59 24.92 10.21 1.22
C ALA A 59 23.48 10.58 0.79
N CYS A 60 23.29 10.96 -0.48
CA CYS A 60 21.97 11.30 -1.00
C CYS A 60 21.93 11.23 -2.54
N ARG A 61 21.92 10.02 -3.12
CA ARG A 61 21.77 9.84 -4.57
C ARG A 61 20.36 9.48 -5.01
N ARG A 62 19.54 8.86 -4.16
CA ARG A 62 18.24 8.31 -4.57
C ARG A 62 17.12 9.32 -4.47
N PHE A 63 16.44 9.59 -5.58
CA PHE A 63 15.32 10.52 -5.63
C PHE A 63 14.03 9.81 -6.08
N VAL A 64 13.13 9.53 -5.14
CA VAL A 64 11.83 8.89 -5.43
C VAL A 64 10.82 9.90 -5.98
N VAL A 65 10.24 9.62 -7.15
CA VAL A 65 9.17 10.39 -7.79
C VAL A 65 7.83 9.72 -7.52
N SER A 66 7.01 10.31 -6.63
CA SER A 66 5.71 9.75 -6.25
C SER A 66 4.68 10.00 -7.33
N PHE A 67 3.71 9.09 -7.48
CA PHE A 67 2.66 9.19 -8.51
C PHE A 67 3.24 9.41 -9.92
N THR A 68 4.25 8.61 -10.30
CA THR A 68 4.76 8.60 -11.67
C THR A 68 3.68 8.07 -12.62
N ALA A 69 3.36 8.84 -13.66
CA ALA A 69 2.35 8.46 -14.67
C ALA A 69 2.88 8.52 -16.11
N ARG A 70 4.06 9.12 -16.34
CA ARG A 70 4.72 9.17 -17.66
C ARG A 70 6.24 9.14 -17.51
N ALA A 71 6.98 8.74 -18.55
CA ALA A 71 8.44 8.74 -18.55
C ALA A 71 9.01 10.13 -18.22
N GLY A 72 8.36 11.18 -18.75
CA GLY A 72 8.79 12.55 -18.50
C GLY A 72 8.69 13.01 -17.03
N ASP A 73 7.89 12.36 -16.17
CA ASP A 73 7.89 12.70 -14.73
C ASP A 73 9.24 12.35 -14.07
N VAL A 74 9.99 11.39 -14.65
CA VAL A 74 11.34 11.01 -14.22
C VAL A 74 12.37 11.98 -14.77
N THR A 75 12.30 12.33 -16.06
CA THR A 75 13.26 13.26 -16.68
C THR A 75 13.09 14.70 -16.19
N ASP A 76 11.89 15.09 -15.77
CA ASP A 76 11.61 16.39 -15.13
C ASP A 76 12.47 16.61 -13.87
N VAL A 77 12.81 15.55 -13.12
CA VAL A 77 13.71 15.64 -11.95
C VAL A 77 15.13 16.00 -12.36
N LEU A 78 15.64 15.39 -13.43
CA LEU A 78 16.99 15.67 -13.93
C LEU A 78 17.08 17.12 -14.44
N ARG A 79 16.06 17.58 -15.18
CA ARG A 79 15.96 18.97 -15.67
C ARG A 79 15.95 19.99 -14.51
N LEU A 80 15.21 19.70 -13.44
CA LEU A 80 15.18 20.55 -12.26
C LEU A 80 16.51 20.56 -11.51
N ALA A 81 17.16 19.40 -11.38
CA ALA A 81 18.48 19.31 -10.76
C ALA A 81 19.53 20.15 -11.52
N GLU A 82 19.49 20.09 -12.85
CA GLU A 82 20.37 20.85 -13.73
C GLU A 82 20.09 22.36 -13.67
N THR A 83 18.80 22.74 -13.64
CA THR A 83 18.40 24.14 -13.45
C THR A 83 18.83 24.69 -12.09
N ALA A 84 18.67 23.89 -11.02
CA ALA A 84 19.02 24.29 -9.66
C ALA A 84 20.54 24.47 -9.46
N ALA A 85 21.36 23.79 -10.27
CA ALA A 85 22.82 23.86 -10.20
C ALA A 85 23.40 25.17 -10.79
N ALA A 86 22.63 25.87 -11.63
CA ALA A 86 22.96 27.21 -12.14
C ALA A 86 24.40 27.35 -12.70
N GLY A 87 24.87 26.34 -13.45
CA GLY A 87 26.20 26.34 -14.06
C GLY A 87 27.31 25.66 -13.25
N VAL A 88 26.98 25.12 -12.07
CA VAL A 88 27.81 24.16 -11.32
C VAL A 88 27.39 22.73 -11.71
N ASP A 89 28.17 21.72 -11.31
CA ASP A 89 27.79 20.32 -11.47
C ASP A 89 26.48 20.00 -10.72
N PRO A 90 25.45 19.46 -11.41
CA PRO A 90 24.23 19.02 -10.75
C PRO A 90 24.49 17.80 -9.85
N PRO A 91 23.64 17.57 -8.84
CA PRO A 91 23.74 16.37 -8.02
C PRO A 91 23.59 15.11 -8.89
N ARG A 92 24.36 14.07 -8.58
CA ARG A 92 24.25 12.78 -9.24
C ARG A 92 23.09 11.99 -8.65
N LEU A 93 22.05 11.76 -9.43
CA LEU A 93 20.80 11.15 -8.95
C LEU A 93 20.56 9.76 -9.55
N ASP A 94 20.10 8.84 -8.71
CA ASP A 94 19.34 7.65 -9.11
C ASP A 94 17.86 8.00 -8.97
N VAL A 95 17.20 8.32 -10.09
CA VAL A 95 15.78 8.70 -10.07
C VAL A 95 14.93 7.42 -10.04
N VAL A 96 14.08 7.31 -9.03
CA VAL A 96 13.28 6.11 -8.75
C VAL A 96 11.80 6.42 -9.02
N PRO A 97 11.23 6.02 -10.17
CA PRO A 97 9.79 6.15 -10.40
C PRO A 97 9.02 5.31 -9.37
N LEU A 98 7.96 5.88 -8.80
CA LEU A 98 7.06 5.20 -7.88
C LEU A 98 5.66 5.11 -8.48
N PHE A 99 5.28 3.89 -8.86
CA PHE A 99 3.97 3.56 -9.40
C PHE A 99 3.01 3.17 -8.26
N GLU A 100 1.98 3.98 -8.02
CA GLU A 100 1.08 3.84 -6.85
C GLU A 100 -0.39 3.61 -7.23
N SER A 101 -0.83 4.10 -8.40
CA SER A 101 -2.21 3.91 -8.88
C SER A 101 -2.36 2.65 -9.72
N SER A 102 -3.60 2.20 -9.86
CA SER A 102 -3.94 1.05 -10.68
C SER A 102 -3.47 1.22 -12.13
N ASP A 103 -3.76 2.37 -12.74
CA ASP A 103 -3.35 2.68 -14.12
C ASP A 103 -1.83 2.77 -14.26
N ALA A 104 -1.14 3.35 -13.27
CA ALA A 104 0.31 3.47 -13.28
C ALA A 104 1.01 2.11 -13.15
N LEU A 105 0.46 1.18 -12.35
CA LEU A 105 0.96 -0.19 -12.27
C LEU A 105 0.76 -0.93 -13.59
N ALA A 106 -0.40 -0.80 -14.22
CA ALA A 106 -0.69 -1.41 -15.52
C ALA A 106 0.23 -0.84 -16.63
N ALA A 107 0.53 0.45 -16.60
CA ALA A 107 1.40 1.13 -17.55
C ALA A 107 2.90 1.11 -17.18
N SER A 108 3.28 0.47 -16.06
CA SER A 108 4.64 0.58 -15.50
C SER A 108 5.74 0.09 -16.45
N GLY A 109 5.54 -1.05 -17.12
CA GLY A 109 6.44 -1.56 -18.16
C GLY A 109 6.55 -0.61 -19.36
N PRO A 110 5.44 -0.25 -20.04
CA PRO A 110 5.46 0.73 -21.13
C PRO A 110 6.12 2.07 -20.77
N ILE A 111 5.85 2.61 -19.57
CA ILE A 111 6.48 3.85 -19.10
C ILE A 111 7.99 3.67 -18.91
N LEU A 112 8.42 2.55 -18.33
CA LEU A 112 9.84 2.24 -18.21
C LEU A 112 10.49 2.07 -19.58
N ASP A 113 9.81 1.44 -20.53
CA ASP A 113 10.32 1.22 -21.87
C ASP A 113 10.52 2.54 -22.63
N GLU A 114 9.52 3.43 -22.58
CA GLU A 114 9.61 4.79 -23.11
C GLU A 114 10.80 5.54 -22.50
N LEU A 115 10.95 5.48 -21.18
CA LEU A 115 12.05 6.11 -20.45
C LEU A 115 13.42 5.56 -20.87
N LEU A 116 13.54 4.24 -21.04
CA LEU A 116 14.80 3.58 -21.44
C LEU A 116 15.10 3.72 -22.94
N CYS A 117 14.13 4.14 -23.75
CA CYS A 117 14.33 4.53 -25.15
C CYS A 117 14.84 5.97 -25.32
N ASP A 118 14.62 6.84 -24.34
CA ASP A 118 15.09 8.22 -24.39
C ASP A 118 16.64 8.27 -24.41
N PRO A 119 17.26 8.84 -25.47
CA PRO A 119 18.72 8.86 -25.58
C PRO A 119 19.41 9.66 -24.47
N ALA A 120 18.77 10.71 -23.95
CA ALA A 120 19.32 11.51 -22.85
C ALA A 120 19.24 10.74 -21.53
N TYR A 121 18.11 10.08 -21.25
CA TYR A 121 18.01 9.24 -20.06
C TYR A 121 18.95 8.04 -20.13
N ARG A 122 19.18 7.48 -21.32
CA ARG A 122 20.17 6.40 -21.48
C ARG A 122 21.61 6.82 -21.22
N ARG A 123 22.02 7.99 -21.69
CA ARG A 123 23.32 8.56 -21.33
C ARG A 123 23.41 8.81 -19.83
N HIS A 124 22.34 9.25 -19.19
CA HIS A 124 22.31 9.36 -17.74
C HIS A 124 22.54 7.99 -17.09
N LEU A 125 21.75 6.98 -17.46
CA LEU A 125 21.81 5.65 -16.84
C LEU A 125 23.17 4.94 -17.02
N SER A 126 23.87 5.14 -18.15
CA SER A 126 25.21 4.59 -18.34
C SER A 126 26.23 5.18 -17.36
N THR A 127 26.06 6.45 -16.95
CA THR A 127 26.86 7.05 -15.85
C THR A 127 26.48 6.52 -14.47
N ARG A 128 25.37 5.77 -14.37
CA ARG A 128 24.86 5.10 -13.16
C ARG A 128 25.10 3.58 -13.20
N GLY A 129 25.89 3.09 -14.17
CA GLY A 129 26.20 1.67 -14.33
C GLY A 129 25.05 0.84 -14.92
N ASP A 130 24.16 1.47 -15.71
CA ASP A 130 22.98 0.84 -16.31
C ASP A 130 22.08 0.14 -15.28
N ARG A 131 21.94 0.77 -14.11
CA ARG A 131 21.09 0.32 -13.00
C ARG A 131 19.85 1.21 -12.88
N GLN A 132 18.68 0.59 -12.84
CA GLN A 132 17.42 1.28 -12.60
C GLN A 132 16.72 0.72 -11.36
N GLU A 133 16.41 1.59 -10.41
CA GLU A 133 15.50 1.24 -9.33
C GLU A 133 14.07 1.66 -9.70
N VAL A 134 13.07 0.82 -9.44
CA VAL A 134 11.64 1.16 -9.59
C VAL A 134 10.92 0.86 -8.30
N MET A 135 10.19 1.82 -7.75
CA MET A 135 9.43 1.63 -6.51
C MET A 135 7.97 1.27 -6.82
N LEU A 136 7.45 0.30 -6.07
CA LEU A 136 6.08 -0.20 -6.20
C LEU A 136 5.25 0.15 -4.96
N GLY A 137 4.12 0.83 -5.18
CA GLY A 137 3.16 1.20 -4.15
C GLY A 137 2.03 0.19 -4.03
N TYR A 138 1.82 -0.35 -2.82
CA TYR A 138 0.82 -1.38 -2.55
C TYR A 138 -0.49 -0.82 -1.98
N SER A 139 -0.38 0.18 -1.10
CA SER A 139 -1.50 0.56 -0.24
C SER A 139 -2.56 1.39 -0.98
N ASP A 140 -2.15 2.25 -1.92
CA ASP A 140 -3.08 3.08 -2.70
C ASP A 140 -3.83 2.26 -3.76
N SER A 141 -3.14 1.34 -4.46
CA SER A 141 -3.78 0.40 -5.39
C SER A 141 -4.75 -0.55 -4.69
N ASN A 142 -4.45 -1.00 -3.45
CA ASN A 142 -5.39 -1.78 -2.64
C ASN A 142 -6.66 -1.01 -2.30
N LYS A 143 -6.54 0.27 -1.90
CA LYS A 143 -7.70 1.13 -1.62
C LYS A 143 -8.57 1.34 -2.86
N GLU A 144 -7.96 1.43 -4.03
CA GLU A 144 -8.64 1.67 -5.32
C GLU A 144 -9.31 0.41 -5.89
N SER A 145 -8.62 -0.72 -5.85
CA SER A 145 -8.98 -1.93 -6.61
C SER A 145 -9.35 -3.14 -5.74
N GLY A 146 -9.11 -3.10 -4.44
CA GLY A 146 -9.34 -4.22 -3.52
C GLY A 146 -8.16 -5.20 -3.46
N PHE A 147 -8.19 -6.06 -2.45
CA PHE A 147 -7.07 -6.89 -2.02
C PHE A 147 -6.48 -7.78 -3.12
N LEU A 148 -7.31 -8.65 -3.69
CA LEU A 148 -6.88 -9.65 -4.67
C LEU A 148 -6.39 -8.99 -5.96
N ALA A 149 -7.14 -8.01 -6.45
CA ALA A 149 -6.83 -7.30 -7.68
C ALA A 149 -5.54 -6.48 -7.57
N ALA A 150 -5.37 -5.73 -6.47
CA ALA A 150 -4.15 -4.95 -6.26
C ALA A 150 -2.90 -5.83 -6.17
N ALA A 151 -2.98 -6.97 -5.48
CA ALA A 151 -1.88 -7.93 -5.42
C ALA A 151 -1.53 -8.51 -6.80
N TRP A 152 -2.54 -8.84 -7.60
CA TRP A 152 -2.35 -9.35 -8.95
C TRP A 152 -1.76 -8.31 -9.90
N MET A 153 -2.29 -7.09 -9.89
CA MET A 153 -1.77 -5.97 -10.68
C MET A 153 -0.30 -5.70 -10.36
N LEU A 154 0.07 -5.79 -9.10
CA LEU A 154 1.45 -5.62 -8.70
C LEU A 154 2.36 -6.74 -9.22
N HIS A 155 1.92 -7.99 -9.12
CA HIS A 155 2.69 -9.12 -9.67
C HIS A 155 2.91 -8.96 -11.18
N ARG A 156 1.88 -8.54 -11.91
CA ARG A 156 1.96 -8.23 -13.35
C ARG A 156 2.86 -7.04 -13.67
N ALA A 157 2.86 -6.00 -12.83
CA ALA A 157 3.78 -4.87 -12.95
C ALA A 157 5.24 -5.34 -12.79
N GLN A 158 5.54 -6.19 -11.81
CA GLN A 158 6.89 -6.76 -11.62
C GLN A 158 7.33 -7.54 -12.87
N GLU A 159 6.49 -8.43 -13.39
CA GLU A 159 6.78 -9.20 -14.60
C GLU A 159 7.06 -8.30 -15.80
N SER A 160 6.22 -7.28 -16.02
CA SER A 160 6.38 -6.35 -17.14
C SER A 160 7.67 -5.52 -17.01
N LEU A 161 7.99 -5.03 -15.82
CA LEU A 161 9.22 -4.27 -15.55
C LEU A 161 10.48 -5.14 -15.74
N VAL A 162 10.46 -6.39 -15.27
CA VAL A 162 11.57 -7.35 -15.46
C VAL A 162 11.80 -7.62 -16.94
N ALA A 163 10.72 -7.86 -17.71
CA ALA A 163 10.81 -8.10 -19.14
C ALA A 163 11.46 -6.91 -19.88
N VAL A 164 10.96 -5.69 -19.63
CA VAL A 164 11.51 -4.47 -20.23
C VAL A 164 12.97 -4.25 -19.83
N ALA A 165 13.31 -4.38 -18.55
CA ALA A 165 14.69 -4.21 -18.10
C ALA A 165 15.65 -5.21 -18.77
N ARG A 166 15.23 -6.47 -18.92
CA ARG A 166 16.00 -7.50 -19.61
C ARG A 166 16.16 -7.19 -21.10
N GLU A 167 15.09 -6.82 -21.80
CA GLU A 167 15.12 -6.45 -23.22
C GLU A 167 16.03 -5.25 -23.49
N ARG A 168 16.07 -4.32 -22.53
CA ARG A 168 16.93 -3.13 -22.59
C ARG A 168 18.33 -3.39 -22.04
N GLY A 169 18.64 -4.52 -21.42
CA GLY A 169 19.95 -4.77 -20.81
C GLY A 169 20.27 -3.80 -19.66
N VAL A 170 19.27 -3.55 -18.79
CA VAL A 170 19.39 -2.72 -17.59
C VAL A 170 19.25 -3.62 -16.36
N GLU A 171 20.11 -3.41 -15.36
CA GLU A 171 20.00 -4.09 -14.07
C GLU A 171 18.87 -3.44 -13.26
N LEU A 172 17.75 -4.15 -13.12
CA LEU A 172 16.59 -3.69 -12.36
C LEU A 172 16.72 -4.03 -10.88
N THR A 173 16.32 -3.09 -10.03
CA THR A 173 16.04 -3.34 -8.61
C THR A 173 14.62 -2.86 -8.30
N LEU A 174 13.76 -3.78 -7.89
CA LEU A 174 12.43 -3.42 -7.42
C LEU A 174 12.50 -2.98 -5.95
N PHE A 175 12.01 -1.77 -5.70
CA PHE A 175 11.90 -1.20 -4.37
C PHE A 175 10.46 -1.37 -3.85
N HIS A 176 10.29 -2.31 -2.93
CA HIS A 176 8.99 -2.60 -2.34
C HIS A 176 8.60 -1.55 -1.29
N GLY A 177 7.53 -0.80 -1.57
CA GLY A 177 6.97 0.22 -0.66
C GLY A 177 6.20 -0.35 0.54
N ARG A 178 5.65 0.55 1.36
CA ARG A 178 4.79 0.20 2.51
C ARG A 178 3.48 -0.45 2.03
N GLY A 179 2.97 -1.45 2.76
CA GLY A 179 1.69 -2.09 2.43
C GLY A 179 1.76 -3.51 1.90
N GLY A 180 2.91 -3.93 1.36
CA GLY A 180 3.04 -5.30 0.88
C GLY A 180 3.19 -6.31 2.00
N ALA A 181 2.79 -7.56 1.75
CA ALA A 181 3.09 -8.70 2.62
C ALA A 181 4.59 -8.76 3.00
N ILE A 182 5.49 -8.26 2.15
CA ILE A 182 6.94 -8.12 2.37
C ILE A 182 7.28 -7.11 3.48
N GLY A 183 6.63 -5.94 3.52
CA GLY A 183 7.02 -4.80 4.37
C GLY A 183 6.21 -4.62 5.65
N ARG A 184 5.16 -5.42 5.84
CA ARG A 184 4.24 -5.30 6.99
C ARG A 184 4.38 -6.40 8.02
N GLY A 185 5.21 -7.42 7.77
CA GLY A 185 5.28 -8.64 8.59
C GLY A 185 3.94 -9.40 8.68
N GLY A 186 2.95 -9.03 7.85
CA GLY A 186 1.58 -9.57 7.89
C GLY A 186 1.50 -11.02 7.43
N GLY A 187 2.51 -11.46 6.69
CA GLY A 187 2.95 -12.84 6.64
C GLY A 187 4.46 -12.88 6.85
N PRO A 188 5.06 -14.08 6.90
CA PRO A 188 6.51 -14.22 6.95
C PRO A 188 7.12 -13.50 5.73
N ALA A 189 7.91 -12.42 5.94
CA ALA A 189 8.46 -11.59 4.86
C ALA A 189 9.25 -12.40 3.81
N ASN A 190 9.85 -13.51 4.23
CA ASN A 190 10.48 -14.49 3.36
C ASN A 190 9.52 -15.12 2.33
N ARG A 191 8.28 -15.46 2.72
CA ARG A 191 7.29 -16.02 1.78
C ARG A 191 6.89 -15.00 0.71
N ALA A 192 6.75 -13.75 1.11
CA ALA A 192 6.38 -12.69 0.19
C ALA A 192 7.50 -12.35 -0.82
N ILE A 193 8.77 -12.50 -0.42
CA ILE A 193 9.93 -12.42 -1.35
C ILE A 193 9.91 -13.57 -2.35
N LEU A 194 9.67 -14.80 -1.88
CA LEU A 194 9.53 -15.98 -2.75
C LEU A 194 8.31 -15.90 -3.68
N GLY A 195 7.32 -15.08 -3.35
CA GLY A 195 6.12 -14.83 -4.16
C GLY A 195 6.28 -13.74 -5.22
N GLY A 196 7.48 -13.18 -5.40
CA GLY A 196 7.76 -12.20 -6.46
C GLY A 196 7.56 -12.78 -7.86
N ALA A 197 7.42 -11.91 -8.86
CA ALA A 197 7.44 -12.34 -10.25
C ALA A 197 8.80 -12.96 -10.62
N PRO A 198 8.88 -13.87 -11.60
CA PRO A 198 10.15 -14.44 -12.05
C PRO A 198 11.15 -13.34 -12.41
N GLY A 199 12.39 -13.43 -11.92
CA GLY A 199 13.45 -12.45 -12.16
C GLY A 199 13.30 -11.11 -11.41
N SER A 200 12.29 -10.97 -10.55
CA SER A 200 12.02 -9.72 -9.81
C SER A 200 13.03 -9.43 -8.69
N VAL A 201 13.67 -10.48 -8.16
CA VAL A 201 14.66 -10.38 -7.07
C VAL A 201 16.07 -10.33 -7.64
N ASP A 202 16.47 -11.32 -8.44
CA ASP A 202 17.77 -11.38 -9.14
C ASP A 202 18.98 -10.89 -8.29
N GLY A 203 19.08 -11.40 -7.07
CA GLY A 203 20.13 -11.10 -6.09
C GLY A 203 19.96 -9.78 -5.32
N ARG A 204 18.91 -9.01 -5.60
CA ARG A 204 18.72 -7.63 -5.10
C ARG A 204 17.38 -7.48 -4.40
N LEU A 205 17.43 -7.29 -3.08
CA LEU A 205 16.26 -7.01 -2.26
C LEU A 205 16.30 -5.57 -1.76
N LYS A 206 15.24 -4.82 -2.05
CA LYS A 206 15.03 -3.49 -1.49
C LYS A 206 13.59 -3.32 -1.01
N LEU A 207 13.43 -3.05 0.28
CA LEU A 207 12.12 -2.92 0.90
C LEU A 207 12.06 -1.74 1.86
N THR A 208 10.86 -1.23 2.09
CA THR A 208 10.60 -0.23 3.13
C THR A 208 10.22 -0.96 4.43
N GLU A 209 11.08 -0.88 5.44
CA GLU A 209 10.70 -1.27 6.80
C GLU A 209 9.76 -0.22 7.39
N GLN A 210 8.61 -0.66 7.85
CA GLN A 210 7.64 0.22 8.47
C GLN A 210 8.05 0.59 9.90
N GLY A 211 7.76 1.83 10.32
CA GLY A 211 8.16 2.31 11.66
C GLY A 211 7.54 1.46 12.78
N GLU A 212 6.31 1.01 12.57
CA GLU A 212 5.57 0.14 13.49
C GLU A 212 6.16 -1.26 13.67
N VAL A 213 7.00 -1.75 12.74
CA VAL A 213 7.64 -3.08 12.84
C VAL A 213 9.10 -3.03 13.27
N ILE A 214 9.74 -1.84 13.30
CA ILE A 214 11.17 -1.71 13.62
C ILE A 214 11.50 -2.36 14.97
N ALA A 215 10.71 -2.06 16.02
CA ALA A 215 10.97 -2.63 17.34
C ALA A 215 10.77 -4.16 17.34
N ALA A 216 9.74 -4.66 16.64
CA ALA A 216 9.45 -6.08 16.56
C ALA A 216 10.56 -6.85 15.82
N ASN A 217 11.17 -6.25 14.80
CA ASN A 217 12.17 -6.90 13.97
C ASN A 217 13.61 -6.68 14.46
N TYR A 218 13.91 -5.57 15.14
CA TYR A 218 15.30 -5.15 15.39
C TYR A 218 15.64 -4.78 16.84
N ALA A 219 14.68 -4.72 17.77
CA ALA A 219 14.98 -4.32 19.16
C ALA A 219 15.75 -5.40 19.95
N ASP A 220 15.52 -6.68 19.61
CA ASP A 220 16.25 -7.80 20.19
C ASP A 220 17.28 -8.34 19.17
N PRO A 221 18.57 -8.46 19.55
CA PRO A 221 19.61 -8.92 18.62
C PRO A 221 19.38 -10.32 18.02
N ALA A 222 18.74 -11.24 18.75
CA ALA A 222 18.46 -12.58 18.25
C ALA A 222 17.31 -12.55 17.23
N ILE A 223 16.27 -11.74 17.49
CA ILE A 223 15.18 -11.52 16.52
C ILE A 223 15.72 -10.81 15.27
N ALA A 224 16.54 -9.77 15.45
CA ALA A 224 17.17 -9.03 14.34
C ALA A 224 17.99 -9.96 13.44
N ARG A 225 18.83 -10.80 14.04
CA ARG A 225 19.61 -11.80 13.29
C ARG A 225 18.69 -12.75 12.54
N ARG A 226 17.66 -13.30 13.20
CA ARG A 226 16.72 -14.22 12.56
C ARG A 226 15.97 -13.56 11.39
N HIS A 227 15.55 -12.32 11.54
CA HIS A 227 14.88 -11.55 10.50
C HIS A 227 15.79 -11.36 9.28
N LEU A 228 17.03 -10.92 9.50
CA LEU A 228 18.02 -10.78 8.42
C LEU A 228 18.33 -12.12 7.75
N GLU A 229 18.49 -13.21 8.50
CA GLU A 229 18.67 -14.57 7.96
C GLU A 229 17.51 -14.98 7.06
N GLN A 230 16.26 -14.68 7.46
CA GLN A 230 15.07 -14.99 6.68
C GLN A 230 14.99 -14.16 5.39
N LEU A 231 15.28 -12.85 5.45
CA LEU A 231 15.30 -11.98 4.28
C LEU A 231 16.39 -12.41 3.29
N THR A 232 17.62 -12.63 3.78
CA THR A 232 18.75 -13.06 2.95
C THR A 232 18.50 -14.43 2.33
N GLY A 233 18.04 -15.41 3.12
CA GLY A 233 17.73 -16.74 2.60
C GLY A 233 16.66 -16.72 1.51
N ALA A 234 15.59 -15.95 1.72
CA ALA A 234 14.54 -15.79 0.71
C ALA A 234 15.04 -15.12 -0.56
N ALA A 235 15.85 -14.06 -0.44
CA ALA A 235 16.42 -13.38 -1.58
C ALA A 235 17.32 -14.33 -2.40
N LEU A 236 18.16 -15.12 -1.73
CA LEU A 236 19.03 -16.11 -2.41
C LEU A 236 18.20 -17.18 -3.13
N ILE A 237 17.21 -17.78 -2.48
CA ILE A 237 16.35 -18.80 -3.09
C ILE A 237 15.55 -18.21 -4.26
N ALA A 238 14.96 -17.03 -4.09
CA ALA A 238 14.19 -16.34 -5.13
C ALA A 238 15.03 -15.95 -6.35
N SER A 239 16.36 -15.95 -6.22
CA SER A 239 17.29 -15.62 -7.30
C SER A 239 17.88 -16.85 -7.99
N THR A 240 17.42 -18.06 -7.64
CA THR A 240 17.87 -19.29 -8.30
C THR A 240 17.14 -19.51 -9.62
N PRO A 241 17.81 -19.99 -10.68
CA PRO A 241 17.17 -20.33 -11.95
C PRO A 241 16.03 -21.34 -11.80
N GLU A 242 16.15 -22.28 -10.86
CA GLU A 242 15.14 -23.29 -10.57
C GLU A 242 13.85 -22.65 -10.01
N HIS A 243 13.99 -21.72 -9.07
CA HIS A 243 12.85 -20.99 -8.51
C HIS A 243 12.17 -20.13 -9.59
N ASP A 244 12.93 -19.38 -10.37
CA ASP A 244 12.39 -18.53 -11.44
C ASP A 244 11.66 -19.36 -12.50
N ALA A 245 12.22 -20.52 -12.91
CA ALA A 245 11.57 -21.40 -13.87
C ALA A 245 10.26 -21.98 -13.33
N ALA A 246 10.22 -22.35 -12.05
CA ALA A 246 9.01 -22.84 -11.38
C ALA A 246 7.95 -21.74 -11.26
N ALA A 247 8.34 -20.54 -10.82
CA ALA A 247 7.46 -19.38 -10.73
C ALA A 247 6.90 -19.00 -12.11
N ALA A 248 7.72 -19.01 -13.16
CA ALA A 248 7.30 -18.72 -14.53
C ALA A 248 6.32 -19.77 -15.07
N ARG A 249 6.53 -21.05 -14.74
CA ARG A 249 5.58 -22.12 -15.08
C ARG A 249 4.24 -21.93 -14.38
N ALA A 250 4.26 -21.70 -13.06
CA ALA A 250 3.05 -21.49 -12.29
C ALA A 250 2.28 -20.25 -12.75
N LEU A 251 2.99 -19.16 -13.10
CA LEU A 251 2.39 -17.96 -13.68
C LEU A 251 1.74 -18.21 -15.03
N ARG A 252 2.35 -19.02 -15.91
CA ARG A 252 1.72 -19.40 -17.20
C ARG A 252 0.46 -20.24 -17.01
N GLU A 253 0.48 -21.17 -16.06
CA GLU A 253 -0.67 -22.05 -15.77
C GLU A 253 -1.80 -21.30 -15.05
N GLY A 254 -1.46 -20.55 -14.00
CA GLY A 254 -2.41 -19.90 -13.09
C GLY A 254 -2.74 -18.45 -13.41
N GLY A 255 -1.98 -17.79 -14.29
CA GLY A 255 -2.16 -16.38 -14.64
C GLY A 255 -3.56 -16.05 -15.17
N PRO A 256 -4.13 -16.82 -16.12
CA PRO A 256 -5.49 -16.60 -16.59
C PRO A 256 -6.54 -16.75 -15.47
N LEU A 257 -6.38 -17.75 -14.60
CA LEU A 257 -7.30 -17.97 -13.47
C LEU A 257 -7.21 -16.84 -12.44
N MET A 258 -6.00 -16.36 -12.16
CA MET A 258 -5.78 -15.21 -11.29
C MET A 258 -6.35 -13.92 -11.88
N ALA A 259 -6.29 -13.74 -13.19
CA ALA A 259 -6.91 -12.58 -13.84
C ALA A 259 -8.44 -12.58 -13.66
N GLU A 260 -9.09 -13.73 -13.89
CA GLU A 260 -10.54 -13.87 -13.68
C GLU A 260 -10.96 -13.62 -12.23
N LEU A 261 -10.23 -14.20 -11.27
CA LEU A 261 -10.44 -13.98 -9.84
C LEU A 261 -10.25 -12.51 -9.46
N ALA A 262 -9.17 -11.87 -9.96
CA ALA A 262 -8.86 -10.48 -9.69
C ALA A 262 -9.93 -9.53 -10.24
N ASP A 263 -10.41 -9.75 -11.47
CA ASP A 263 -11.44 -8.92 -12.09
C ASP A 263 -12.77 -9.01 -11.31
N THR A 264 -13.15 -10.22 -10.90
CA THR A 264 -14.37 -10.44 -10.11
C THR A 264 -14.26 -9.82 -8.71
N ALA A 265 -13.13 -10.01 -8.03
CA ALA A 265 -12.87 -9.41 -6.72
C ALA A 265 -12.88 -7.88 -6.80
N ARG A 266 -12.30 -7.30 -7.85
CA ARG A 266 -12.29 -5.86 -8.10
C ARG A 266 -13.70 -5.33 -8.29
N ALA A 267 -14.52 -6.00 -9.10
CA ALA A 267 -15.91 -5.62 -9.31
C ALA A 267 -16.71 -5.62 -8.00
N ALA A 268 -16.60 -6.68 -7.20
CA ALA A 268 -17.27 -6.79 -5.90
C ALA A 268 -16.80 -5.69 -4.92
N TYR A 269 -15.49 -5.43 -4.85
CA TYR A 269 -14.92 -4.38 -4.00
C TYR A 269 -15.40 -2.99 -4.43
N ARG A 270 -15.35 -2.66 -5.73
CA ARG A 270 -15.77 -1.35 -6.24
C ARG A 270 -17.26 -1.12 -6.07
N ALA A 271 -18.09 -2.12 -6.32
CA ALA A 271 -19.53 -2.07 -6.11
C ALA A 271 -19.88 -1.65 -4.67
N PHE A 272 -19.13 -2.16 -3.68
CA PHE A 272 -19.40 -1.87 -2.28
C PHE A 272 -18.73 -0.58 -1.77
N VAL A 273 -17.45 -0.35 -2.11
CA VAL A 273 -16.64 0.73 -1.54
C VAL A 273 -16.80 2.05 -2.28
N HIS A 274 -16.95 1.99 -3.60
CA HIS A 274 -16.89 3.17 -4.48
C HIS A 274 -18.23 3.52 -5.10
N GLU A 275 -19.07 2.52 -5.39
CA GLU A 275 -20.32 2.72 -6.13
C GLU A 275 -21.55 2.81 -5.21
N ASP A 276 -21.50 2.25 -3.99
CA ASP A 276 -22.58 2.42 -3.00
C ASP A 276 -22.56 3.87 -2.43
N PRO A 277 -23.58 4.70 -2.70
CA PRO A 277 -23.58 6.11 -2.32
C PRO A 277 -23.52 6.37 -0.80
N GLY A 278 -23.99 5.43 0.02
CA GLY A 278 -23.99 5.59 1.48
C GLY A 278 -22.80 4.94 2.17
N PHE A 279 -21.89 4.29 1.44
CA PHE A 279 -20.73 3.62 2.02
C PHE A 279 -19.82 4.60 2.76
N ALA A 280 -19.56 5.79 2.21
CA ALA A 280 -18.68 6.77 2.86
C ALA A 280 -19.23 7.27 4.22
N ALA A 281 -20.56 7.45 4.33
CA ALA A 281 -21.19 7.79 5.60
C ALA A 281 -21.11 6.62 6.58
N PHE A 282 -21.50 5.42 6.13
CA PHE A 282 -21.41 4.19 6.91
C PHE A 282 -20.00 3.95 7.47
N PHE A 283 -18.96 4.04 6.63
CA PHE A 283 -17.56 3.91 7.05
C PHE A 283 -17.18 4.90 8.15
N ARG A 284 -17.63 6.16 8.08
CA ARG A 284 -17.38 7.16 9.13
C ARG A 284 -18.13 6.85 10.42
N ASP A 285 -19.33 6.31 10.30
CA ASP A 285 -20.16 5.96 11.45
C ASP A 285 -19.62 4.72 12.18
N ILE A 286 -19.09 3.73 11.48
CA ILE A 286 -18.68 2.47 12.11
C ILE A 286 -17.18 2.42 12.45
N THR A 287 -16.41 3.44 12.09
CA THR A 287 -14.96 3.49 12.38
C THR A 287 -14.59 4.80 13.10
N PRO A 288 -13.45 4.85 13.82
CA PRO A 288 -12.98 6.07 14.45
C PRO A 288 -12.28 7.04 13.48
N ILE A 289 -12.47 6.96 12.16
CA ILE A 289 -11.70 7.72 11.16
C ILE A 289 -11.74 9.24 11.37
N THR A 290 -12.87 9.77 11.84
CA THR A 290 -13.03 11.19 12.16
C THR A 290 -12.12 11.56 13.34
N GLU A 291 -12.16 10.74 14.40
CA GLU A 291 -11.40 10.93 15.62
C GLU A 291 -9.89 10.66 15.43
N LEU A 292 -9.52 9.89 14.40
CA LEU A 292 -8.13 9.67 13.97
C LEU A 292 -7.50 10.90 13.30
N SER A 293 -8.30 11.81 12.74
CA SER A 293 -7.77 12.98 12.03
C SER A 293 -7.18 14.03 12.98
N ASP A 294 -7.68 14.08 14.22
CA ASP A 294 -7.20 14.97 15.29
C ASP A 294 -6.03 14.38 16.09
N LEU A 295 -5.79 13.08 15.91
CA LEU A 295 -4.67 12.38 16.50
C LEU A 295 -3.39 12.74 15.74
N ARG A 296 -2.40 13.28 16.47
CA ARG A 296 -1.04 13.51 15.94
C ARG A 296 -0.26 12.19 15.78
N LEU A 297 -0.86 11.17 15.16
CA LEU A 297 -0.28 9.84 14.91
C LEU A 297 0.79 9.87 13.81
N GLY A 298 0.85 10.93 13.00
CA GLY A 298 1.88 11.12 11.99
C GLY A 298 2.07 12.60 11.63
N SER A 299 3.15 12.90 10.90
CA SER A 299 3.49 14.26 10.46
C SER A 299 2.65 14.78 9.29
N ARG A 300 1.70 13.98 8.77
CA ARG A 300 0.92 14.28 7.56
C ARG A 300 -0.59 14.19 7.82
N PRO A 301 -1.42 15.05 7.19
CA PRO A 301 -2.88 14.98 7.31
C PRO A 301 -3.46 13.65 6.78
N ALA A 302 -4.58 13.20 7.34
CA ALA A 302 -5.23 11.93 6.98
C ALA A 302 -5.79 11.88 5.53
N ALA A 303 -6.11 13.04 4.95
CA ALA A 303 -6.62 13.15 3.58
C ALA A 303 -5.77 14.10 2.72
N ARG A 304 -5.92 14.01 1.39
CA ARG A 304 -5.40 14.95 0.40
C ARG A 304 -6.47 16.04 0.13
N GLY A 305 -6.08 17.31 0.20
CA GLY A 305 -6.97 18.45 -0.06
C GLY A 305 -7.82 18.90 1.13
N ARG A 306 -8.53 20.03 0.98
CA ARG A 306 -9.52 20.54 1.96
C ARG A 306 -10.87 19.85 1.76
N ALA A 307 -11.61 19.64 2.85
CA ALA A 307 -12.98 19.13 2.79
C ALA A 307 -13.85 20.02 1.88
N GLY A 308 -14.63 19.40 1.00
CA GLY A 308 -15.59 20.10 0.15
C GLY A 308 -16.77 20.66 0.95
N PRO A 309 -17.69 21.39 0.30
CA PRO A 309 -18.84 22.07 0.94
C PRO A 309 -19.77 21.13 1.73
N ALA A 310 -19.75 19.83 1.43
CA ALA A 310 -20.64 18.81 1.99
C ALA A 310 -20.15 18.16 3.30
N GLY A 311 -19.00 18.56 3.83
CA GLY A 311 -18.45 17.95 5.05
C GLY A 311 -17.82 16.58 4.80
N ALA A 312 -16.56 16.45 5.23
CA ALA A 312 -15.67 15.29 5.08
C ALA A 312 -15.21 14.95 3.64
N PRO A 313 -13.91 14.62 3.45
CA PRO A 313 -13.37 14.25 2.15
C PRO A 313 -13.92 12.90 1.65
N PRO A 314 -14.04 12.69 0.32
CA PRO A 314 -14.39 11.39 -0.25
C PRO A 314 -13.32 10.33 0.08
N ILE A 315 -13.67 9.05 -0.02
CA ILE A 315 -12.75 7.93 0.26
C ILE A 315 -11.49 7.99 -0.64
N ASP A 316 -11.63 8.50 -1.86
CA ASP A 316 -10.51 8.70 -2.77
C ASP A 316 -9.47 9.68 -2.24
N ALA A 317 -9.93 10.69 -1.50
CA ALA A 317 -9.06 11.68 -0.86
C ALA A 317 -8.43 11.16 0.43
N LEU A 318 -8.96 10.10 1.07
CA LEU A 318 -8.29 9.45 2.21
C LEU A 318 -6.97 8.81 1.78
N ARG A 319 -5.93 8.98 2.61
CA ARG A 319 -4.67 8.26 2.43
C ARG A 319 -4.84 6.80 2.84
N ALA A 320 -4.00 5.93 2.27
CA ALA A 320 -4.11 4.50 2.51
C ALA A 320 -3.85 4.06 3.98
N ILE A 321 -2.98 4.77 4.72
CA ILE A 321 -2.73 4.45 6.15
C ILE A 321 -4.00 4.66 7.00
N PRO A 322 -4.63 5.85 7.03
CA PRO A 322 -5.91 6.06 7.71
C PRO A 322 -7.00 5.08 7.27
N TRP A 323 -7.07 4.76 5.98
CA TRP A 323 -8.01 3.78 5.45
C TRP A 323 -7.86 2.40 6.12
N THR A 324 -6.69 1.78 6.03
CA THR A 324 -6.46 0.47 6.67
C THR A 324 -6.60 0.54 8.19
N PHE A 325 -6.10 1.61 8.80
CA PHE A 325 -6.09 1.75 10.25
C PHE A 325 -7.51 1.84 10.83
N ALA A 326 -8.41 2.59 10.19
CA ALA A 326 -9.80 2.72 10.63
C ALA A 326 -10.55 1.38 10.63
N TRP A 327 -10.40 0.57 9.57
CA TRP A 327 -10.99 -0.77 9.51
C TRP A 327 -10.41 -1.75 10.52
N SER A 328 -9.14 -1.55 10.89
CA SER A 328 -8.46 -2.36 11.90
C SER A 328 -9.02 -2.10 13.30
N GLN A 329 -9.25 -0.82 13.62
CA GLN A 329 -9.88 -0.43 14.88
C GLN A 329 -11.28 -1.04 15.05
N ALA A 330 -12.06 -1.06 13.97
CA ALA A 330 -13.40 -1.66 13.94
C ALA A 330 -13.40 -3.20 13.90
N ARG A 331 -12.23 -3.86 13.93
CA ARG A 331 -12.07 -5.33 13.89
C ARG A 331 -12.67 -6.01 12.66
N ILE A 332 -12.82 -5.27 11.56
CA ILE A 332 -13.33 -5.79 10.27
C ILE A 332 -12.15 -6.14 9.36
N ASN A 333 -11.09 -5.34 9.37
CA ASN A 333 -9.93 -5.48 8.47
C ASN A 333 -10.30 -5.59 6.97
N LEU A 334 -11.41 -4.94 6.57
CA LEU A 334 -12.00 -5.00 5.22
C LEU A 334 -10.95 -4.97 4.07
N PRO A 335 -9.94 -4.08 4.08
CA PRO A 335 -9.01 -3.94 2.95
C PRO A 335 -8.10 -5.15 2.71
N GLY A 336 -8.07 -6.13 3.61
CA GLY A 336 -7.17 -7.28 3.51
C GLY A 336 -7.80 -8.57 2.99
N TRP A 337 -9.10 -8.58 2.69
CA TRP A 337 -9.81 -9.80 2.27
C TRP A 337 -11.07 -9.56 1.45
N TYR A 338 -11.71 -8.39 1.53
CA TYR A 338 -13.00 -8.18 0.88
C TYR A 338 -12.92 -8.35 -0.65
N GLY A 339 -13.88 -9.07 -1.22
CA GLY A 339 -13.95 -9.43 -2.63
C GLY A 339 -13.38 -10.83 -2.93
N LEU A 340 -12.55 -11.40 -2.06
CA LEU A 340 -11.98 -12.74 -2.26
C LEU A 340 -13.06 -13.83 -2.21
N GLY A 341 -14.00 -13.76 -1.26
CA GLY A 341 -15.09 -14.72 -1.16
C GLY A 341 -16.00 -14.67 -2.38
N SER A 342 -16.38 -13.47 -2.81
CA SER A 342 -17.17 -13.26 -4.02
C SER A 342 -16.46 -13.78 -5.28
N ALA A 343 -15.15 -13.56 -5.42
CA ALA A 343 -14.38 -14.08 -6.54
C ALA A 343 -14.31 -15.62 -6.55
N LEU A 344 -14.01 -16.25 -5.40
CA LEU A 344 -13.95 -17.70 -5.30
C LEU A 344 -15.33 -18.35 -5.53
N GLU A 345 -16.40 -17.73 -5.07
CA GLU A 345 -17.76 -18.23 -5.28
C GLU A 345 -18.17 -18.17 -6.75
N ALA A 346 -17.94 -17.02 -7.40
CA ALA A 346 -18.22 -16.86 -8.82
C ALA A 346 -17.38 -17.81 -9.67
N PHE A 347 -16.09 -17.97 -9.32
CA PHE A 347 -15.20 -18.91 -9.99
C PHE A 347 -15.68 -20.36 -9.84
N ARG A 348 -16.10 -20.77 -8.64
CA ARG A 348 -16.72 -22.09 -8.40
C ARG A 348 -18.02 -22.26 -9.19
N ALA A 349 -18.82 -21.21 -9.33
CA ALA A 349 -20.05 -21.27 -10.12
C ALA A 349 -19.77 -21.45 -11.62
N ALA A 350 -18.71 -20.85 -12.14
CA ALA A 350 -18.32 -20.93 -13.55
C ALA A 350 -17.56 -22.23 -13.90
N HIS A 351 -16.66 -22.69 -13.02
CA HIS A 351 -15.72 -23.79 -13.28
C HIS A 351 -15.97 -25.06 -12.45
N GLY A 352 -16.99 -25.04 -11.60
CA GLY A 352 -17.30 -26.14 -10.69
C GLY A 352 -16.25 -26.33 -9.59
N ASP A 353 -16.36 -27.46 -8.89
CA ASP A 353 -15.44 -27.81 -7.81
C ASP A 353 -14.05 -28.22 -8.31
N ASP A 354 -13.95 -28.68 -9.56
CA ASP A 354 -12.68 -28.98 -10.22
C ASP A 354 -11.85 -27.70 -10.43
N GLY A 355 -12.50 -26.60 -10.80
CA GLY A 355 -11.85 -25.28 -10.86
C GLY A 355 -11.30 -24.87 -9.49
N LEU A 356 -12.08 -25.03 -8.43
CA LEU A 356 -11.62 -24.69 -7.07
C LEU A 356 -10.46 -25.60 -6.62
N ALA A 357 -10.48 -26.88 -7.00
CA ALA A 357 -9.39 -27.82 -6.76
C ALA A 357 -8.10 -27.41 -7.50
N GLU A 358 -8.22 -26.82 -8.70
CA GLU A 358 -7.11 -26.28 -9.47
C GLU A 358 -6.49 -25.05 -8.80
N ILE A 359 -7.30 -24.14 -8.25
CA ILE A 359 -6.79 -23.05 -7.39
C ILE A 359 -6.05 -23.64 -6.17
N GLY A 360 -6.58 -24.71 -5.57
CA GLY A 360 -5.91 -25.43 -4.49
C GLY A 360 -4.57 -26.05 -4.90
N ARG A 361 -4.46 -26.56 -6.13
CA ARG A 361 -3.19 -27.05 -6.70
C ARG A 361 -2.19 -25.91 -6.83
N LEU A 362 -2.61 -24.79 -7.43
CA LEU A 362 -1.77 -23.60 -7.58
C LEU A 362 -1.34 -23.03 -6.22
N TYR A 363 -2.21 -23.02 -5.22
CA TYR A 363 -1.87 -22.59 -3.86
C TYR A 363 -0.69 -23.40 -3.28
N ARG A 364 -0.63 -24.71 -3.55
CA ARG A 364 0.47 -25.57 -3.08
C ARG A 364 1.77 -25.40 -3.86
N SER A 365 1.69 -25.08 -5.16
CA SER A 365 2.85 -25.04 -6.05
C SER A 365 3.36 -23.64 -6.40
N TRP A 366 2.57 -22.60 -6.15
CA TRP A 366 2.88 -21.23 -6.55
C TRP A 366 3.06 -20.33 -5.32
N PRO A 367 4.30 -19.96 -4.96
CA PRO A 367 4.58 -19.13 -3.79
C PRO A 367 3.84 -17.80 -3.73
N PHE A 368 3.55 -17.18 -4.89
CA PHE A 368 2.74 -15.96 -4.96
C PHE A 368 1.34 -16.18 -4.41
N LEU A 369 0.63 -17.18 -4.94
CA LEU A 369 -0.73 -17.49 -4.51
C LEU A 369 -0.77 -17.95 -3.05
N ALA A 370 0.20 -18.78 -2.66
CA ALA A 370 0.37 -19.22 -1.28
C ALA A 370 0.51 -18.04 -0.32
N SER A 371 1.44 -17.12 -0.62
CA SER A 371 1.66 -15.92 0.21
C SER A 371 0.45 -15.01 0.24
N LEU A 372 -0.30 -14.89 -0.86
CA LEU A 372 -1.48 -14.04 -0.94
C LEU A 372 -2.62 -14.59 -0.06
N PHE A 373 -2.89 -15.89 -0.16
CA PHE A 373 -3.97 -16.55 0.56
C PHE A 373 -3.65 -16.70 2.04
N ASP A 374 -2.41 -17.03 2.40
CA ASP A 374 -1.96 -17.05 3.79
C ASP A 374 -2.07 -15.65 4.44
N ASN A 375 -1.80 -14.58 3.70
CA ASN A 375 -1.97 -13.22 4.20
C ASN A 375 -3.45 -12.87 4.40
N ALA A 376 -4.34 -13.24 3.47
CA ALA A 376 -5.78 -13.08 3.65
C ALA A 376 -6.27 -13.84 4.90
N GLU A 377 -5.82 -15.08 5.07
CA GLU A 377 -6.16 -15.93 6.22
C GLU A 377 -5.73 -15.30 7.55
N MET A 378 -4.51 -14.76 7.61
CA MET A 378 -4.04 -14.02 8.78
C MET A 378 -4.92 -12.82 9.10
N ILE A 379 -5.30 -12.04 8.10
CA ILE A 379 -6.11 -10.84 8.31
C ILE A 379 -7.53 -11.20 8.76
N LEU A 380 -8.12 -12.25 8.17
CA LEU A 380 -9.41 -12.81 8.56
C LEU A 380 -9.36 -13.30 10.02
N ALA A 381 -8.30 -13.99 10.42
CA ALA A 381 -8.13 -14.47 11.80
C ALA A 381 -7.99 -13.36 12.85
N LYS A 382 -7.60 -12.15 12.43
CA LYS A 382 -7.56 -10.95 13.29
C LYS A 382 -8.86 -10.16 13.30
N ALA A 383 -9.74 -10.41 12.35
CA ALA A 383 -11.08 -9.84 12.36
C ALA A 383 -11.91 -10.52 13.45
N ASP A 384 -12.87 -9.77 14.00
CA ASP A 384 -13.81 -10.28 14.99
C ASP A 384 -15.19 -9.76 14.64
N MET A 385 -16.03 -10.63 14.06
CA MET A 385 -17.37 -10.22 13.60
C MET A 385 -18.30 -9.89 14.77
N GLY A 386 -18.06 -10.43 15.97
CA GLY A 386 -18.83 -10.10 17.17
C GLY A 386 -18.58 -8.67 17.62
N VAL A 387 -17.31 -8.28 17.73
CA VAL A 387 -16.91 -6.90 18.04
C VAL A 387 -17.27 -5.96 16.89
N ALA A 388 -17.04 -6.36 15.65
CA ALA A 388 -17.39 -5.56 14.48
C ALA A 388 -18.90 -5.28 14.38
N ARG A 389 -19.76 -6.22 14.79
CA ARG A 389 -21.21 -5.98 14.91
C ARG A 389 -21.53 -4.86 15.91
N ARG A 390 -20.76 -4.73 16.99
CA ARG A 390 -20.92 -3.61 17.94
C ARG A 390 -20.56 -2.28 17.30
N TYR A 391 -19.48 -2.21 16.52
CA TYR A 391 -19.17 -1.01 15.75
C TYR A 391 -20.24 -0.70 14.70
N ALA A 392 -20.75 -1.73 14.01
CA ALA A 392 -21.83 -1.56 13.03
C ALA A 392 -23.09 -0.93 13.64
N SER A 393 -23.38 -1.22 14.92
CA SER A 393 -24.51 -0.62 15.64
C SER A 393 -24.41 0.89 15.87
N LEU A 394 -23.24 1.50 15.63
CA LEU A 394 -23.07 2.96 15.63
C LEU A 394 -23.75 3.62 14.42
N ALA A 395 -23.95 2.89 13.32
CA ALA A 395 -24.74 3.34 12.17
C ALA A 395 -26.22 3.00 12.42
N THR A 396 -27.01 3.98 12.83
CA THR A 396 -28.39 3.76 13.31
C THR A 396 -29.47 3.78 12.21
N ASN A 397 -29.11 3.86 10.93
CA ASN A 397 -30.05 3.88 9.81
C ASN A 397 -30.25 2.47 9.19
N LEU A 398 -31.41 2.24 8.57
CA LEU A 398 -31.75 0.94 7.95
C LEU A 398 -30.73 0.53 6.87
N ASP A 399 -30.16 1.50 6.16
CA ASP A 399 -29.11 1.24 5.16
C ASP A 399 -27.79 0.79 5.79
N GLY A 400 -27.53 1.09 7.07
CA GLY A 400 -26.37 0.62 7.82
C GLY A 400 -26.43 -0.89 8.08
N GLU A 401 -27.59 -1.41 8.47
CA GLU A 401 -27.79 -2.86 8.68
C GLU A 401 -27.58 -3.65 7.39
N ARG A 402 -28.10 -3.15 6.26
CA ARG A 402 -27.87 -3.77 4.94
C ARG A 402 -26.37 -3.88 4.61
N ARG A 403 -25.60 -2.80 4.83
CA ARG A 403 -24.16 -2.78 4.55
C ARG A 403 -23.37 -3.68 5.49
N TRP A 404 -23.76 -3.73 6.77
CA TRP A 404 -23.20 -4.70 7.70
C TRP A 404 -23.45 -6.13 7.23
N ALA A 405 -24.68 -6.47 6.86
CA ALA A 405 -25.03 -7.81 6.38
C ALA A 405 -24.20 -8.20 5.14
N THR A 406 -23.92 -7.25 4.24
CA THR A 406 -23.01 -7.45 3.11
C THR A 406 -21.60 -7.83 3.57
N ILE A 407 -21.02 -7.11 4.54
CA ILE A 407 -19.67 -7.39 5.07
C ILE A 407 -19.64 -8.76 5.75
N GLU A 408 -20.62 -9.06 6.60
CA GLU A 408 -20.70 -10.31 7.35
C GLU A 408 -20.86 -11.52 6.41
N ALA A 409 -21.72 -11.41 5.39
CA ALA A 409 -21.90 -12.45 4.37
C ALA A 409 -20.61 -12.69 3.56
N GLU A 410 -19.92 -11.63 3.14
CA GLU A 410 -18.64 -11.75 2.43
C GLU A 410 -17.56 -12.38 3.32
N TYR A 411 -17.52 -12.05 4.63
CA TYR A 411 -16.57 -12.64 5.58
C TYR A 411 -16.76 -14.16 5.66
N HIS A 412 -17.98 -14.62 5.93
CA HIS A 412 -18.27 -16.05 6.07
C HIS A 412 -18.03 -16.82 4.76
N ARG A 413 -18.40 -16.23 3.62
CA ARG A 413 -18.12 -16.79 2.29
C ARG A 413 -16.62 -16.92 2.04
N THR A 414 -15.86 -15.88 2.36
CA THR A 414 -14.40 -15.86 2.20
C THR A 414 -13.75 -16.94 3.06
N VAL A 415 -14.08 -17.01 4.35
CA VAL A 415 -13.52 -18.02 5.27
C VAL A 415 -13.83 -19.44 4.77
N SER A 416 -15.09 -19.72 4.43
CA SER A 416 -15.49 -21.06 3.99
C SER A 416 -14.76 -21.51 2.71
N LEU A 417 -14.65 -20.63 1.72
CA LEU A 417 -14.02 -20.99 0.44
C LEU A 417 -12.49 -21.02 0.54
N LEU A 418 -11.90 -20.13 1.33
CA LEU A 418 -10.45 -20.10 1.56
C LEU A 418 -9.97 -21.37 2.27
N LEU A 419 -10.68 -21.82 3.32
CA LEU A 419 -10.38 -23.06 4.03
C LEU A 419 -10.48 -24.28 3.08
N ARG A 420 -11.48 -24.30 2.20
CA ARG A 420 -11.62 -25.35 1.19
C ARG A 420 -10.47 -25.37 0.19
N VAL A 421 -10.04 -24.21 -0.31
CA VAL A 421 -8.91 -24.12 -1.26
C VAL A 421 -7.60 -24.54 -0.59
N THR A 422 -7.37 -24.08 0.64
CA THR A 422 -6.14 -24.35 1.38
C THR A 422 -6.11 -25.75 1.99
N GLY A 423 -7.25 -26.42 2.09
CA GLY A 423 -7.39 -27.74 2.72
C GLY A 423 -7.21 -27.68 4.24
N ARG A 424 -7.67 -26.59 4.87
CA ARG A 424 -7.57 -26.35 6.32
C ARG A 424 -8.95 -26.47 6.98
N ASP A 425 -8.98 -26.82 8.26
CA ASP A 425 -10.22 -26.90 9.03
C ASP A 425 -10.53 -25.57 9.72
N HIS A 426 -9.48 -24.88 10.19
CA HIS A 426 -9.58 -23.58 10.86
C HIS A 426 -8.54 -22.59 10.31
N LEU A 427 -8.86 -21.29 10.46
CA LEU A 427 -7.92 -20.23 10.11
C LEU A 427 -6.65 -20.38 10.96
N LEU A 428 -5.50 -20.23 10.31
CA LEU A 428 -4.14 -20.31 10.84
C LEU A 428 -3.68 -21.71 11.26
N ASP A 429 -4.30 -22.79 10.79
CA ASP A 429 -3.79 -24.15 10.99
C ASP A 429 -2.35 -24.31 10.45
N GLY A 430 -1.97 -23.55 9.42
CA GLY A 430 -0.61 -23.48 8.90
C GLY A 430 0.38 -22.62 9.71
N ALA A 431 -0.07 -21.99 10.82
CA ALA A 431 0.72 -21.05 11.62
C ALA A 431 0.33 -21.08 13.13
N PRO A 432 0.51 -22.20 13.85
CA PRO A 432 0.01 -22.38 15.22
C PRO A 432 0.60 -21.40 16.25
N VAL A 433 1.84 -20.94 16.06
CA VAL A 433 2.46 -19.92 16.91
C VAL A 433 1.74 -18.58 16.79
N LEU A 434 1.37 -18.20 15.56
CA LEU A 434 0.61 -16.99 15.30
C LEU A 434 -0.82 -17.10 15.85
N GLN A 435 -1.46 -18.25 15.63
CA GLN A 435 -2.79 -18.55 16.18
C GLN A 435 -2.82 -18.36 17.70
N ARG A 436 -1.86 -18.96 18.42
CA ARG A 436 -1.73 -18.79 19.89
C ARG A 436 -1.46 -17.35 20.29
N SER A 437 -0.59 -16.66 19.57
CA SER A 437 -0.24 -15.25 19.84
C SER A 437 -1.44 -14.31 19.68
N ILE A 438 -2.30 -14.55 18.68
CA ILE A 438 -3.55 -13.80 18.49
C ILE A 438 -4.53 -14.14 19.61
N ALA A 439 -4.75 -15.42 19.89
CA ALA A 439 -5.68 -15.86 20.95
C ALA A 439 -5.35 -15.29 22.34
N LEU A 440 -4.06 -15.14 22.68
CA LEU A 440 -3.63 -14.53 23.95
C LEU A 440 -3.87 -13.02 24.02
N ARG A 441 -3.88 -12.33 22.87
CA ARG A 441 -4.08 -10.87 22.80
C ARG A 441 -5.54 -10.48 22.73
N ASN A 442 -6.37 -11.28 22.05
CA ASN A 442 -7.77 -10.96 21.76
C ASN A 442 -8.55 -10.49 23.00
N PRO A 443 -8.52 -11.15 24.18
CA PRO A 443 -9.31 -10.69 25.33
C PRO A 443 -9.03 -9.24 25.76
N TYR A 444 -7.78 -8.78 25.64
CA TYR A 444 -7.41 -7.39 25.95
C TYR A 444 -7.86 -6.42 24.86
N VAL A 445 -7.72 -6.82 23.59
CA VAL A 445 -8.16 -6.00 22.45
C VAL A 445 -9.67 -5.88 22.44
N ASP A 446 -10.40 -6.96 22.71
CA ASP A 446 -11.87 -7.01 22.72
C ASP A 446 -12.44 -6.08 23.79
N ALA A 447 -11.86 -6.11 25.01
CA ALA A 447 -12.25 -5.18 26.08
C ALA A 447 -12.02 -3.71 25.69
N LEU A 448 -10.89 -3.40 25.04
CA LEU A 448 -10.61 -2.05 24.55
C LEU A 448 -11.54 -1.64 23.40
N SER A 449 -11.86 -2.56 22.50
CA SER A 449 -12.79 -2.34 21.39
C SER A 449 -14.21 -2.04 21.90
N GLU A 450 -14.72 -2.83 22.85
CA GLU A 450 -16.03 -2.59 23.48
C GLU A 450 -16.09 -1.24 24.21
N LEU A 451 -15.01 -0.88 24.91
CA LEU A 451 -14.89 0.44 25.53
C LEU A 451 -14.89 1.55 24.46
N GLN A 452 -14.14 1.37 23.37
CA GLN A 452 -14.07 2.33 22.27
C GLN A 452 -15.44 2.57 21.63
N VAL A 453 -16.23 1.51 21.38
CA VAL A 453 -17.60 1.65 20.84
C VAL A 453 -18.46 2.53 21.75
N ARG A 454 -18.46 2.27 23.06
CA ARG A 454 -19.23 3.09 24.03
C ARG A 454 -18.75 4.53 24.10
N LEU A 455 -17.43 4.75 24.05
CA LEU A 455 -16.84 6.08 24.06
C LEU A 455 -17.17 6.86 22.78
N LEU A 456 -17.14 6.21 21.61
CA LEU A 456 -17.54 6.80 20.34
C LEU A 456 -19.02 7.18 20.34
N ALA A 457 -19.90 6.27 20.76
CA ALA A 457 -21.34 6.55 20.87
C ALA A 457 -21.60 7.76 21.79
N ARG A 458 -20.94 7.79 22.96
CA ARG A 458 -21.03 8.92 23.90
C ARG A 458 -20.52 10.22 23.28
N LEU A 459 -19.32 10.20 22.69
CA LEU A 459 -18.69 11.37 22.09
C LEU A 459 -19.55 12.00 21.01
N ARG A 460 -20.16 11.17 20.15
CA ARG A 460 -20.98 11.62 19.02
C ARG A 460 -22.35 12.13 19.44
N ALA A 461 -22.88 11.69 20.58
CA ALA A 461 -24.11 12.21 21.17
C ALA A 461 -23.92 13.51 21.98
N MET A 462 -22.69 13.85 22.37
CA MET A 462 -22.41 15.08 23.12
C MET A 462 -22.51 16.32 22.23
N PRO A 463 -22.97 17.47 22.77
CA PRO A 463 -22.84 18.77 22.10
C PRO A 463 -21.37 19.08 21.76
N VAL A 464 -21.14 19.91 20.74
CA VAL A 464 -19.78 20.33 20.35
C VAL A 464 -19.10 21.12 21.47
N ASP A 465 -19.89 21.91 22.19
CA ASP A 465 -19.41 22.89 23.18
C ASP A 465 -19.34 22.29 24.61
N ASP A 466 -19.64 20.99 24.74
CA ASP A 466 -19.66 20.31 26.04
C ASP A 466 -18.24 20.27 26.64
N PRO A 467 -18.03 20.77 27.88
CA PRO A 467 -16.70 20.83 28.50
C PRO A 467 -16.06 19.45 28.70
N GLU A 468 -16.86 18.39 28.79
CA GLU A 468 -16.37 17.01 28.95
C GLU A 468 -15.96 16.36 27.62
N ARG A 469 -16.35 16.95 26.48
CA ARG A 469 -16.12 16.39 25.14
C ARG A 469 -14.64 16.11 24.90
N GLY A 470 -13.76 17.04 25.28
CA GLY A 470 -12.31 16.90 25.14
C GLY A 470 -11.75 15.71 25.94
N ARG A 471 -12.30 15.45 27.13
CA ARG A 471 -11.91 14.30 27.96
C ARG A 471 -12.33 12.97 27.30
N VAL A 472 -13.57 12.91 26.78
CA VAL A 472 -14.07 11.70 26.10
C VAL A 472 -13.29 11.44 24.82
N LEU A 473 -12.99 12.48 24.02
CA LEU A 473 -12.14 12.36 22.84
C LEU A 473 -10.76 11.77 23.20
N ARG A 474 -10.12 12.27 24.26
CA ARG A 474 -8.84 11.73 24.73
C ARG A 474 -8.93 10.25 25.12
N LEU A 475 -10.04 9.80 25.71
CA LEU A 475 -10.24 8.38 26.03
C LEU A 475 -10.41 7.53 24.76
N VAL A 476 -11.14 8.01 23.75
CA VAL A 476 -11.21 7.35 22.43
C VAL A 476 -9.79 7.21 21.85
N GLN A 477 -9.02 8.29 21.86
CA GLN A 477 -7.64 8.32 21.37
C GLN A 477 -6.71 7.33 22.08
N LEU A 478 -6.84 7.18 23.42
CA LEU A 478 -6.09 6.18 24.17
C LEU A 478 -6.50 4.76 23.80
N SER A 479 -7.80 4.50 23.63
CA SER A 479 -8.28 3.18 23.19
C SER A 479 -7.75 2.83 21.79
N VAL A 480 -7.66 3.81 20.88
CA VAL A 480 -7.09 3.62 19.53
C VAL A 480 -5.66 3.10 19.60
N ASN A 481 -4.83 3.72 20.44
CA ASN A 481 -3.44 3.29 20.63
C ASN A 481 -3.36 1.87 21.21
N GLY A 482 -4.22 1.53 22.17
CA GLY A 482 -4.25 0.20 22.78
C GLY A 482 -4.67 -0.89 21.79
N VAL A 483 -5.73 -0.66 21.01
CA VAL A 483 -6.19 -1.60 19.97
C VAL A 483 -5.11 -1.78 18.89
N ALA A 484 -4.48 -0.68 18.45
CA ALA A 484 -3.39 -0.73 17.47
C ALA A 484 -2.19 -1.55 17.96
N ALA A 485 -1.79 -1.37 19.22
CA ALA A 485 -0.70 -2.13 19.82
C ALA A 485 -1.00 -3.64 19.90
N GLY A 486 -2.26 -4.00 20.17
CA GLY A 486 -2.70 -5.39 20.23
C GLY A 486 -2.75 -6.07 18.85
N LEU A 487 -3.33 -5.39 17.85
CA LEU A 487 -3.52 -5.94 16.51
C LEU A 487 -2.23 -6.02 15.68
N GLN A 488 -1.31 -5.08 15.91
CA GLN A 488 -0.08 -4.91 15.13
C GLN A 488 -0.40 -4.74 13.64
N ASN A 489 0.04 -5.65 12.78
CA ASN A 489 -0.13 -5.60 11.33
C ASN A 489 -1.47 -6.22 10.86
N THR A 490 -2.27 -5.48 10.08
CA THR A 490 -3.67 -5.86 9.79
C THR A 490 -4.09 -5.75 8.33
N GLY A 491 -3.15 -5.46 7.44
CA GLY A 491 -3.36 -5.27 6.01
C GLY A 491 -2.15 -4.67 5.39
#